data_AF-A0ABF7QFI9-F1
#
_entry.id   AF-A0ABF7QFI9-F1
#
_cell.length_a   1.000
_cell.length_b   1.000
_cell.length_c   1.000
_cell.angle_alpha   90.00
_cell.angle_beta   90.00
_cell.angle_gamma   90.00
#
_symmetry.space_group_name_H-M   'P 1'
#
loop_
_entity.id
_entity.type
_entity.pdbx_description
1 polymer ?
#
loop_
_entity_poly.entity_id
_entity_poly.type
_entity_poly.pdbx_seq_one_letter_code
_entity_poly.pdbx_strand_id
1 'polypeptide(L)'
;MYRVVILIAALLALSTQAQARPRHHHHHSHHFAHRHHHSAMYAMASIAGEGRVVGGRPSGCPHAFCGCEASLYKFGRVIPELNLASNWRRFPRAYPAPGMAAVRPGHVMILQQQVAGNVWLVHDGNSGGHVTREHPRSIAGYTIVNPDAASSMYGAASSFTRQARAPAYQHLARARTDGWMANATPMAFN
;
A
#
# COMPACT_ATOMS: atom_id res chain seq x y z
N MET A 1 -65.95 15.00 -42.18
CA MET A 1 -64.49 14.92 -41.93
C MET A 1 -64.08 15.60 -40.62
N TYR A 2 -64.73 16.70 -40.21
CA TYR A 2 -64.42 17.39 -38.94
C TYR A 2 -64.60 16.55 -37.65
N ARG A 3 -65.55 15.60 -37.63
CA ARG A 3 -65.78 14.70 -36.48
C ARG A 3 -64.62 13.76 -36.19
N VAL A 4 -63.91 13.31 -37.25
CA VAL A 4 -62.73 12.44 -37.10
C VAL A 4 -61.55 13.25 -36.57
N VAL A 5 -61.41 14.50 -37.01
CA VAL A 5 -60.35 15.41 -36.55
C VAL A 5 -60.50 15.74 -35.05
N ILE A 6 -61.73 15.95 -34.57
CA ILE A 6 -61.98 16.22 -33.14
C ILE A 6 -61.62 15.01 -32.26
N LEU A 7 -61.92 13.79 -32.71
CA LEU A 7 -61.60 12.58 -31.96
C LEU A 7 -60.08 12.35 -31.86
N ILE A 8 -59.34 12.64 -32.93
CA ILE A 8 -57.87 12.56 -32.93
C ILE A 8 -57.27 13.63 -32.01
N ALA A 9 -57.79 14.86 -32.05
CA ALA A 9 -57.32 15.94 -31.17
C ALA A 9 -57.60 15.65 -29.69
N ALA A 10 -58.74 15.06 -29.36
CA ALA A 10 -59.06 14.63 -27.99
C ALA A 10 -58.13 13.50 -27.52
N LEU A 11 -57.82 12.53 -28.38
CA LEU A 11 -56.91 11.43 -28.06
C LEU A 11 -55.46 11.91 -27.84
N LEU A 12 -55.01 12.95 -28.55
CA LEU A 12 -53.71 13.58 -28.34
C LEU A 12 -53.66 14.44 -27.07
N ALA A 13 -54.79 15.02 -26.62
CA ALA A 13 -54.85 15.80 -25.38
C ALA A 13 -54.92 14.93 -24.11
N LEU A 14 -55.28 13.66 -24.25
CA LEU A 14 -55.40 12.68 -23.16
C LEU A 14 -54.15 11.80 -22.99
N SER A 15 -53.07 12.02 -23.76
CA SER A 15 -51.78 11.39 -23.47
C SER A 15 -51.22 11.98 -22.18
N THR A 16 -51.66 11.38 -21.08
CA THR A 16 -51.16 11.54 -19.73
C THR A 16 -49.65 11.68 -19.73
N GLN A 17 -49.15 12.73 -19.08
CA GLN A 17 -47.74 12.93 -18.80
C GLN A 17 -47.15 11.60 -18.31
N ALA A 18 -46.29 10.97 -19.10
CA ALA A 18 -45.43 9.91 -18.60
C ALA A 18 -44.46 10.61 -17.64
N GLN A 19 -44.87 10.81 -16.40
CA GLN A 19 -44.00 11.30 -15.35
C GLN A 19 -43.00 10.18 -15.09
N ALA A 20 -41.88 10.22 -15.81
CA ALA A 20 -40.70 9.45 -15.50
C ALA A 20 -40.23 9.90 -14.12
N ARG A 21 -40.82 9.31 -13.09
CA ARG A 21 -40.36 9.41 -11.71
C ARG A 21 -38.93 8.89 -11.75
N PRO A 22 -37.90 9.72 -11.53
CA PRO A 22 -36.56 9.20 -11.42
C PRO A 22 -36.59 8.29 -10.20
N ARG A 23 -36.58 6.99 -10.42
CA ARG A 23 -36.15 6.07 -9.38
C ARG A 23 -34.67 6.36 -9.21
N HIS A 24 -34.36 7.37 -8.41
CA HIS A 24 -33.07 7.42 -7.76
C HIS A 24 -32.99 6.15 -6.93
N HIS A 25 -32.30 5.15 -7.48
CA HIS A 25 -31.83 4.02 -6.71
C HIS A 25 -31.01 4.60 -5.56
N HIS A 26 -31.61 4.65 -4.37
CA HIS A 26 -30.89 4.82 -3.12
C HIS A 26 -30.12 3.53 -2.83
N HIS A 27 -29.08 3.28 -3.63
CA HIS A 27 -28.02 2.32 -3.34
C HIS A 27 -26.67 3.03 -3.19
N HIS A 28 -26.68 4.25 -2.65
CA HIS A 28 -25.45 5.01 -2.37
C HIS A 28 -25.15 5.18 -0.89
N SER A 29 -25.83 4.48 0.02
CA SER A 29 -25.61 4.68 1.47
C SER A 29 -24.53 3.77 2.07
N HIS A 30 -24.20 2.64 1.44
CA HIS A 30 -23.23 1.69 1.99
C HIS A 30 -21.77 1.96 1.58
N HIS A 31 -21.54 2.75 0.52
CA HIS A 31 -20.18 3.08 0.09
C HIS A 31 -19.53 4.19 0.90
N PHE A 32 -20.30 5.07 1.56
CA PHE A 32 -19.74 6.12 2.40
C PHE A 32 -19.12 5.55 3.66
N ALA A 33 -19.80 4.64 4.36
CA ALA A 33 -19.25 4.04 5.59
C ALA A 33 -17.94 3.27 5.32
N HIS A 34 -17.86 2.44 4.28
CA HIS A 34 -16.60 1.76 3.93
C HIS A 34 -15.50 2.76 3.52
N ARG A 35 -15.83 3.82 2.77
CA ARG A 35 -14.86 4.87 2.44
C ARG A 35 -14.34 5.58 3.67
N HIS A 36 -15.17 5.88 4.67
CA HIS A 36 -14.71 6.59 5.86
C HIS A 36 -13.76 5.75 6.73
N HIS A 37 -13.98 4.44 6.85
CA HIS A 37 -13.05 3.56 7.58
C HIS A 37 -11.73 3.35 6.82
N HIS A 38 -11.78 3.18 5.49
CA HIS A 38 -10.56 3.13 4.67
C HIS A 38 -9.83 4.48 4.69
N SER A 39 -10.53 5.59 4.48
CA SER A 39 -9.96 6.94 4.54
C SER A 39 -9.42 7.29 5.91
N ALA A 40 -10.05 6.84 7.00
CA ALA A 40 -9.52 7.01 8.35
C ALA A 40 -8.23 6.20 8.54
N MET A 41 -8.14 4.96 8.06
CA MET A 41 -6.90 4.18 8.13
C MET A 41 -5.79 4.70 7.20
N TYR A 42 -6.13 5.17 5.99
CA TYR A 42 -5.20 5.86 5.09
C TYR A 42 -4.74 7.19 5.69
N ALA A 43 -5.65 7.97 6.29
CA ALA A 43 -5.33 9.21 6.97
C ALA A 43 -4.50 8.95 8.24
N MET A 44 -4.79 7.93 9.04
CA MET A 44 -3.98 7.56 10.20
C MET A 44 -2.58 7.07 9.77
N ALA A 45 -2.45 6.36 8.65
CA ALA A 45 -1.15 6.04 8.06
C ALA A 45 -0.40 7.28 7.54
N SER A 46 -1.12 8.33 7.12
CA SER A 46 -0.55 9.64 6.78
C SER A 46 -0.25 10.52 8.00
N ILE A 47 -0.98 10.35 9.11
CA ILE A 47 -0.83 11.12 10.37
C ILE A 47 0.24 10.51 11.27
N ALA A 48 0.54 9.21 11.15
CA ALA A 48 1.57 8.51 11.92
C ALA A 48 3.04 8.91 11.58
N GLY A 49 3.23 10.06 10.93
CA GLY A 49 4.53 10.71 10.73
C GLY A 49 4.83 10.92 9.25
N GLU A 50 5.26 12.13 8.90
CA GLU A 50 6.17 12.31 7.76
C GLU A 50 7.32 11.31 7.97
N GLY A 51 7.29 10.20 7.24
CA GLY A 51 8.32 9.19 7.43
C GLY A 51 9.73 9.75 7.30
N ARG A 52 10.68 9.02 7.84
CA ARG A 52 12.09 9.41 7.80
C ARG A 52 12.57 9.41 6.36
N VAL A 53 13.03 10.57 5.87
CA VAL A 53 13.77 10.62 4.61
C VAL A 53 15.14 9.97 4.84
N VAL A 54 15.45 8.94 4.06
CA VAL A 54 16.72 8.19 4.17
C VAL A 54 17.62 8.40 2.96
N GLY A 55 17.15 9.12 1.94
CA GLY A 55 17.96 9.46 0.77
C GLY A 55 17.16 10.12 -0.35
N GLY A 56 17.85 10.38 -1.45
CA GLY A 56 17.27 10.85 -2.71
C GLY A 56 17.40 9.79 -3.81
N ARG A 57 17.30 10.24 -5.07
CA ARG A 57 17.57 9.39 -6.24
C ARG A 57 19.02 8.87 -6.22
N PRO A 58 19.25 7.55 -6.22
CA PRO A 58 20.61 7.02 -6.31
C PRO A 58 21.27 7.34 -7.66
N SER A 59 22.60 7.43 -7.67
CA SER A 59 23.35 7.62 -8.91
C SER A 59 23.10 6.45 -9.88
N GLY A 60 22.92 6.76 -11.16
CA GLY A 60 22.59 5.77 -12.20
C GLY A 60 21.12 5.31 -12.23
N CYS A 61 20.27 5.70 -11.27
CA CYS A 61 18.84 5.40 -11.32
C CYS A 61 18.06 6.38 -12.22
N PRO A 62 16.97 5.94 -12.87
CA PRO A 62 16.08 6.81 -13.65
C PRO A 62 15.35 7.83 -12.75
N HIS A 63 14.70 8.84 -13.32
CA HIS A 63 13.95 9.83 -12.52
C HIS A 63 12.79 9.21 -11.72
N ALA A 64 12.12 8.19 -12.28
CA ALA A 64 11.17 7.37 -11.55
C ALA A 64 11.92 6.17 -10.92
N PHE A 65 12.55 6.38 -9.77
CA PHE A 65 13.53 5.44 -9.21
C PHE A 65 12.98 4.42 -8.19
N CYS A 66 11.66 4.25 -8.05
CA CYS A 66 11.10 3.33 -7.04
C CYS A 66 11.64 1.89 -7.18
N GLY A 67 11.67 1.33 -8.40
CA GLY A 67 12.20 -0.01 -8.66
C GLY A 67 13.73 -0.11 -8.55
N CYS A 68 14.43 0.96 -8.92
CA CYS A 68 15.89 1.02 -8.82
C CYS A 68 16.35 1.01 -7.36
N GLU A 69 15.74 1.87 -6.53
CA GLU A 69 16.00 1.91 -5.09
C GLU A 69 15.57 0.62 -4.39
N ALA A 70 14.41 0.05 -4.75
CA ALA A 70 13.98 -1.23 -4.21
C ALA A 70 14.97 -2.36 -4.53
N SER A 71 15.59 -2.34 -5.72
CA SER A 71 16.61 -3.32 -6.10
C SER A 71 17.90 -3.15 -5.29
N LEU A 72 18.37 -1.90 -5.14
CA LEU A 72 19.51 -1.57 -4.30
C LEU A 72 19.29 -1.99 -2.85
N TYR A 73 18.13 -1.70 -2.29
CA TYR A 73 17.78 -2.06 -0.92
C TYR A 73 17.70 -3.59 -0.74
N LYS A 74 17.03 -4.30 -1.66
CA LYS A 74 16.75 -5.74 -1.52
C LYS A 74 17.93 -6.63 -1.91
N PHE A 75 18.64 -6.30 -2.99
CA PHE A 75 19.66 -7.15 -3.59
C PHE A 75 21.07 -6.56 -3.46
N GLY A 76 21.21 -5.32 -2.97
CA GLY A 76 22.50 -4.64 -2.84
C GLY A 76 23.04 -4.06 -4.15
N ARG A 77 22.27 -4.13 -5.25
CA ARG A 77 22.66 -3.61 -6.56
C ARG A 77 21.46 -3.16 -7.39
N VAL A 78 21.72 -2.28 -8.36
CA VAL A 78 20.72 -1.94 -9.38
C VAL A 78 20.54 -3.15 -10.31
N ILE A 79 19.28 -3.54 -10.53
CA ILE A 79 18.90 -4.54 -11.53
C ILE A 79 18.04 -3.78 -12.55
N PRO A 80 18.58 -3.41 -13.73
CA PRO A 80 17.89 -2.54 -14.68
C PRO A 80 16.49 -3.02 -15.08
N GLU A 81 16.31 -4.34 -15.20
CA GLU A 81 15.03 -4.97 -15.53
C GLU A 81 13.97 -4.72 -14.46
N LEU A 82 14.37 -4.46 -13.22
CA LEU A 82 13.49 -4.16 -12.09
C LEU A 82 13.30 -2.66 -11.86
N ASN A 83 13.92 -1.78 -12.65
CA ASN A 83 13.64 -0.34 -12.56
C ASN A 83 12.17 -0.03 -12.84
N LEU A 84 11.55 -0.78 -13.76
CA LEU A 84 10.13 -0.68 -14.04
C LEU A 84 9.31 -1.50 -13.02
N ALA A 85 8.47 -0.81 -12.24
CA ALA A 85 7.68 -1.44 -11.17
C ALA A 85 6.82 -2.62 -11.66
N SER A 86 6.31 -2.61 -12.90
CA SER A 86 5.51 -3.73 -13.41
C SER A 86 6.30 -5.04 -13.49
N ASN A 87 7.62 -5.00 -13.71
CA ASN A 87 8.45 -6.19 -13.81
C ASN A 87 8.61 -6.92 -12.48
N TRP A 88 8.41 -6.24 -11.34
CA TRP A 88 8.37 -6.89 -10.03
C TRP A 88 7.21 -7.89 -9.91
N ARG A 89 6.13 -7.75 -10.70
CA ARG A 89 5.03 -8.73 -10.68
C ARG A 89 5.40 -10.09 -11.26
N ARG A 90 6.59 -10.24 -11.85
CA ARG A 90 7.14 -11.53 -12.32
C ARG A 90 7.61 -12.41 -11.17
N PHE A 91 7.93 -11.82 -10.02
CA PHE A 91 8.23 -12.59 -8.82
C PHE A 91 6.98 -13.35 -8.34
N PRO A 92 7.14 -14.54 -7.74
CA PRO A 92 6.02 -15.29 -7.19
C PRO A 92 5.19 -14.46 -6.21
N ARG A 93 3.87 -14.65 -6.23
CA ARG A 93 2.96 -14.00 -5.27
C ARG A 93 3.25 -14.52 -3.87
N ALA A 94 3.08 -13.66 -2.87
CA ALA A 94 3.35 -13.99 -1.49
C ALA A 94 2.38 -13.31 -0.54
N TYR A 95 2.33 -13.80 0.70
CA TYR A 95 1.70 -13.09 1.81
C TYR A 95 2.57 -11.90 2.26
N PRO A 96 1.97 -10.82 2.79
CA PRO A 96 2.72 -9.72 3.39
C PRO A 96 3.67 -10.22 4.48
N ALA A 97 4.95 -9.95 4.32
CA ALA A 97 6.00 -10.28 5.28
C ALA A 97 7.19 -9.32 5.12
N PRO A 98 8.05 -9.15 6.15
CA PRO A 98 9.31 -8.42 6.01
C PRO A 98 10.13 -8.91 4.81
N GLY A 99 10.64 -7.97 4.02
CA GLY A 99 11.43 -8.24 2.82
C GLY A 99 10.64 -8.56 1.56
N MET A 100 9.31 -8.65 1.63
CA MET A 100 8.45 -8.77 0.45
C MET A 100 8.32 -7.42 -0.26
N ALA A 101 8.06 -7.45 -1.57
CA ALA A 101 7.80 -6.24 -2.33
C ALA A 101 6.28 -6.04 -2.50
N ALA A 102 5.80 -4.83 -2.22
CA ALA A 102 4.44 -4.43 -2.51
C ALA A 102 4.40 -3.64 -3.82
N VAL A 103 3.69 -4.16 -4.81
CA VAL A 103 3.68 -3.63 -6.19
C VAL A 103 2.29 -3.14 -6.59
N ARG A 104 2.21 -1.97 -7.22
CA ARG A 104 1.02 -1.49 -7.92
C ARG A 104 1.45 -0.90 -9.29
N PRO A 105 0.51 -0.54 -10.19
CA PRO A 105 0.89 0.15 -11.42
C PRO A 105 1.77 1.37 -11.13
N GLY A 106 2.94 1.42 -11.76
CA GLY A 106 3.90 2.53 -11.65
C GLY A 106 4.70 2.64 -10.35
N HIS A 107 4.51 1.75 -9.36
CA HIS A 107 5.19 1.91 -8.07
C HIS A 107 5.47 0.59 -7.35
N VAL A 108 6.62 0.51 -6.69
CA VAL A 108 7.03 -0.61 -5.83
C VAL A 108 7.73 -0.10 -4.58
N MET A 109 7.50 -0.78 -3.45
CA MET A 109 8.13 -0.51 -2.16
C MET A 109 8.44 -1.83 -1.44
N ILE A 110 9.43 -1.85 -0.55
CA ILE A 110 9.81 -3.05 0.21
C ILE A 110 9.21 -2.99 1.61
N LEU A 111 8.56 -4.06 2.05
CA LEU A 111 7.98 -4.17 3.38
C LEU A 111 9.07 -4.40 4.43
N GLN A 112 9.12 -3.58 5.48
CA GLN A 112 10.07 -3.73 6.58
C GLN A 112 9.41 -4.41 7.78
N GLN A 113 8.33 -3.84 8.30
CA GLN A 113 7.66 -4.33 9.50
C GLN A 113 6.15 -4.06 9.43
N GLN A 114 5.32 -4.98 9.90
CA GLN A 114 3.89 -4.72 10.02
C GLN A 114 3.65 -3.78 11.20
N VAL A 115 2.89 -2.72 10.96
CA VAL A 115 2.48 -1.77 12.02
C VAL A 115 1.15 -2.23 12.60
N ALA A 116 0.12 -2.34 11.76
CA ALA A 116 -1.20 -2.85 12.13
C ALA A 116 -2.02 -3.16 10.87
N GLY A 117 -2.71 -4.30 10.83
CA GLY A 117 -3.57 -4.67 9.70
C GLY A 117 -2.83 -4.57 8.36
N ASN A 118 -3.36 -3.77 7.43
CA ASN A 118 -2.73 -3.52 6.13
C ASN A 118 -1.69 -2.39 6.14
N VAL A 119 -1.35 -1.81 7.30
CA VAL A 119 -0.33 -0.76 7.41
C VAL A 119 1.02 -1.38 7.74
N TRP A 120 2.01 -1.07 6.91
CA TRP A 120 3.39 -1.54 7.03
C TRP A 120 4.35 -0.37 7.05
N LEU A 121 5.39 -0.46 7.86
CA LEU A 121 6.60 0.33 7.66
C LEU A 121 7.24 -0.16 6.37
N VAL A 122 7.48 0.75 5.42
CA VAL A 122 8.02 0.44 4.10
C VAL A 122 9.26 1.24 3.80
N HIS A 123 10.19 0.65 3.04
CA HIS A 123 11.24 1.36 2.34
C HIS A 123 10.72 1.77 0.96
N ASP A 124 10.51 3.07 0.76
CA ASP A 124 9.80 3.62 -0.39
C ASP A 124 10.67 4.61 -1.18
N GLY A 125 11.22 4.15 -2.31
CA GLY A 125 11.98 4.98 -3.23
C GLY A 125 11.08 5.77 -4.17
N ASN A 126 11.50 6.99 -4.53
CA ASN A 126 10.71 7.93 -5.33
C ASN A 126 9.30 8.11 -4.73
N SER A 127 9.25 8.20 -3.41
CA SER A 127 8.06 8.57 -2.65
C SER A 127 7.73 10.05 -2.88
N GLY A 128 6.75 10.58 -2.16
CA GLY A 128 6.38 12.00 -2.24
C GLY A 128 7.59 12.93 -2.14
N GLY A 129 7.72 13.87 -3.08
CA GLY A 129 8.86 14.80 -3.15
C GLY A 129 10.14 14.24 -3.78
N HIS A 130 10.07 13.14 -4.55
CA HIS A 130 11.23 12.55 -5.25
C HIS A 130 12.38 12.13 -4.31
N VAL A 131 12.02 11.63 -3.13
CA VAL A 131 12.96 11.14 -2.11
C VAL A 131 12.69 9.66 -1.78
N THR A 132 13.66 9.03 -1.13
CA THR A 132 13.49 7.73 -0.49
C THR A 132 13.08 7.94 0.96
N ARG A 133 11.94 7.35 1.37
CA ARG A 133 11.39 7.46 2.72
C ARG A 133 11.21 6.09 3.35
N GLU A 134 11.37 6.03 4.66
CA GLU A 134 10.88 4.93 5.49
C GLU A 134 9.67 5.40 6.27
N HIS A 135 8.50 4.83 5.98
CA HIS A 135 7.25 5.37 6.52
C HIS A 135 6.13 4.34 6.61
N PRO A 136 5.12 4.55 7.47
CA PRO A 136 3.91 3.74 7.46
C PRO A 136 3.13 3.93 6.15
N ARG A 137 2.74 2.82 5.52
CA ARG A 137 1.92 2.83 4.31
C ARG A 137 0.94 1.67 4.32
N SER A 138 -0.31 1.97 3.95
CA SER A 138 -1.29 0.92 3.67
C SER A 138 -0.93 0.19 2.38
N ILE A 139 -0.86 -1.14 2.46
CA ILE A 139 -0.63 -2.06 1.33
C ILE A 139 -1.94 -2.56 0.71
N ALA A 140 -3.09 -2.04 1.14
CA ALA A 140 -4.37 -2.40 0.53
C ALA A 140 -4.36 -2.03 -0.97
N GLY A 141 -4.71 -3.00 -1.82
CA GLY A 141 -4.66 -2.87 -3.28
C GLY A 141 -3.30 -3.14 -3.92
N TYR A 142 -2.27 -3.50 -3.14
CA TYR A 142 -0.97 -3.88 -3.69
C TYR A 142 -0.90 -5.39 -3.93
N THR A 143 -0.16 -5.75 -4.97
CA THR A 143 0.29 -7.10 -5.27
C THR A 143 1.57 -7.36 -4.49
N ILE A 144 1.51 -8.20 -3.46
CA ILE A 144 2.68 -8.65 -2.71
C ILE A 144 3.42 -9.79 -3.42
N VAL A 145 4.72 -9.64 -3.61
CA VAL A 145 5.56 -10.64 -4.27
C VAL A 145 6.79 -10.98 -3.45
N ASN A 146 7.33 -12.19 -3.65
CA ASN A 146 8.54 -12.68 -3.01
C ASN A 146 9.77 -12.50 -3.90
N PRO A 147 10.56 -11.43 -3.69
CA PRO A 147 11.81 -11.22 -4.42
C PRO A 147 12.89 -12.26 -4.08
N ASP A 148 12.86 -12.90 -2.91
CA ASP A 148 13.87 -13.91 -2.53
C ASP A 148 13.75 -15.20 -3.34
N ALA A 149 12.54 -15.54 -3.79
CA ALA A 149 12.31 -16.74 -4.59
C ALA A 149 13.02 -16.68 -5.96
N ALA A 150 13.22 -15.48 -6.53
CA ALA A 150 13.99 -15.29 -7.75
C ALA A 150 15.32 -14.54 -7.55
N SER A 151 15.71 -14.22 -6.31
CA SER A 151 17.10 -13.88 -5.99
C SER A 151 18.07 -14.98 -6.41
N SER A 152 17.63 -16.24 -6.53
CA SER A 152 18.41 -17.30 -7.17
C SER A 152 18.65 -17.03 -8.67
N MET A 153 17.67 -16.47 -9.39
CA MET A 153 17.75 -16.15 -10.81
C MET A 153 18.56 -14.87 -11.09
N TYR A 154 18.51 -13.90 -10.17
CA TYR A 154 19.17 -12.60 -10.31
C TYR A 154 20.30 -12.35 -9.31
N GLY A 155 20.79 -13.34 -8.56
CA GLY A 155 21.50 -13.07 -7.30
C GLY A 155 22.52 -14.13 -6.88
N ALA A 156 23.39 -14.54 -7.79
CA ALA A 156 24.66 -15.19 -7.42
C ALA A 156 25.63 -14.27 -6.60
N ALA A 157 25.14 -13.23 -5.89
CA ALA A 157 26.00 -12.32 -5.10
C ALA A 157 25.35 -11.65 -3.88
N SER A 158 24.11 -11.96 -3.48
CA SER A 158 23.37 -11.19 -2.45
C SER A 158 23.46 -11.71 -1.01
N SER A 159 24.21 -12.79 -0.74
CA SER A 159 24.25 -13.42 0.58
C SER A 159 25.12 -12.68 1.60
N PHE A 160 26.02 -11.79 1.15
CA PHE A 160 27.03 -11.16 2.02
C PHE A 160 26.56 -9.88 2.73
N THR A 161 25.49 -9.22 2.27
CA THR A 161 25.04 -7.92 2.77
C THR A 161 23.92 -7.98 3.81
N ARG A 162 23.22 -9.12 3.95
CA ARG A 162 22.15 -9.27 4.97
C ARG A 162 22.70 -9.30 6.40
N GLN A 163 23.85 -9.94 6.63
CA GLN A 163 24.50 -9.93 7.95
C GLN A 163 24.98 -8.52 8.35
N ALA A 164 25.39 -7.68 7.39
CA ALA A 164 26.00 -6.38 7.67
C ALA A 164 24.99 -5.27 8.03
N ARG A 165 23.71 -5.40 7.65
CA ARG A 165 22.67 -4.37 7.90
C ARG A 165 21.74 -4.68 9.07
N ALA A 166 21.89 -5.84 9.71
CA ALA A 166 21.04 -6.30 10.81
C ALA A 166 21.17 -5.55 12.16
N PRO A 167 22.26 -4.82 12.53
CA PRO A 167 22.35 -4.33 13.90
C PRO A 167 21.54 -3.04 14.17
N ALA A 168 21.06 -2.33 13.15
CA ALA A 168 20.36 -1.05 13.38
C ALA A 168 18.86 -1.20 13.73
N TYR A 169 18.23 -2.34 13.41
CA TYR A 169 16.78 -2.52 13.58
C TYR A 169 16.38 -3.33 14.82
N GLN A 170 17.31 -4.01 15.49
CA GLN A 170 16.99 -4.82 16.68
C GLN A 170 16.95 -4.02 17.99
N HIS A 171 17.55 -2.82 18.05
CA HIS A 171 17.59 -2.03 19.28
C HIS A 171 16.25 -1.35 19.64
N LEU A 172 15.35 -1.13 18.67
CA LEU A 172 14.06 -0.48 18.94
C LEU A 172 12.96 -1.47 19.36
N ALA A 173 13.14 -2.77 19.10
CA ALA A 173 12.17 -3.79 19.49
C ALA A 173 12.33 -4.29 20.93
N ARG A 174 13.51 -4.10 21.55
CA ARG A 174 13.80 -4.56 22.92
C ARG A 174 13.51 -3.52 24.00
N ALA A 175 13.34 -2.24 23.64
CA ALA A 175 13.21 -1.16 24.59
C ALA A 175 11.77 -0.94 25.12
N ARG A 176 10.80 -1.81 24.78
CA ARG A 176 9.38 -1.61 25.14
C ARG A 176 8.74 -2.75 25.94
N THR A 177 9.49 -3.77 26.37
CA THR A 177 8.92 -4.88 27.18
C THR A 177 9.26 -4.86 28.67
N ASP A 178 10.23 -4.06 29.12
CA ASP A 178 10.78 -4.26 30.48
C ASP A 178 10.40 -3.15 31.48
N GLY A 179 9.34 -2.40 31.21
CA GLY A 179 9.06 -1.13 31.91
C GLY A 179 7.99 -1.14 32.99
N TRP A 180 7.08 -2.12 33.05
CA TRP A 180 5.96 -2.09 34.00
C TRP A 180 5.53 -3.52 34.35
N MET A 181 5.43 -3.79 35.66
CA MET A 181 5.06 -5.06 36.31
C MET A 181 6.24 -5.99 36.66
N ALA A 182 6.83 -5.77 37.84
CA ALA A 182 7.02 -6.79 38.88
C ALA A 182 8.07 -6.32 39.91
N ASN A 183 7.62 -5.70 40.99
CA ASN A 183 8.35 -5.78 42.25
C ASN A 183 7.35 -5.84 43.41
N ALA A 184 6.74 -7.02 43.56
CA ALA A 184 6.10 -7.44 44.79
C ALA A 184 6.77 -8.75 45.20
N THR A 185 7.68 -8.63 46.16
CA THR A 185 8.46 -9.71 46.77
C THR A 185 7.54 -10.63 47.59
N PRO A 186 7.55 -11.95 47.41
CA PRO A 186 7.01 -12.86 48.40
C PRO A 186 8.09 -13.17 49.45
N MET A 187 7.73 -13.01 50.73
CA MET A 187 8.51 -13.52 51.86
C MET A 187 8.53 -15.06 51.81
N ALA A 188 9.71 -15.65 51.97
CA ALA A 188 9.86 -17.08 52.18
C ALA A 188 10.71 -17.35 53.43
N PHE A 189 10.15 -18.22 54.27
CA PHE A 189 10.69 -18.77 55.50
C PHE A 189 11.96 -19.59 55.24
N ASN A 190 12.93 -19.46 56.15
CA ASN A 190 13.53 -20.58 56.88
C ASN A 190 14.23 -20.07 58.14
#